data_AF-A0A845ZB84-F1
#
_entry.id   AF-A0A845ZB84-F1
#
_cell.length_a   1.000
_cell.length_b   1.000
_cell.length_c   1.000
_cell.angle_alpha   90.00
_cell.angle_beta   90.00
_cell.angle_gamma   90.00
#
_symmetry.space_group_name_H-M   'P 1'
#
loop_
_entity.id
_entity.type
_entity.pdbx_description
1 polymer ?
#
loop_
_entity_poly.entity_id
_entity_poly.type
_entity_poly.pdbx_seq_one_letter_code
_entity_poly.pdbx_strand_id
1 'polypeptide(L)'
;FMEFKAIELHGFEFHEAYPLAKGLEGTGGNPTRILKEILAWTGGQPFLTQKLCQLVVDSVRVGLTIAPGNEESWVSQIVHNQIIDHWESQDEPEHLRSISARLLSNNLSNKYYADKLLGRYQQILAGDDVPMDNSEECNELLLSGLVVNQQGRLRVNNPIYKAIFNREWVTKQLENLRPDSKQFCYS
;
A
#
# COMPACT_ATOMS: atom_id res chain seq x y z
N PHE A 1 -32.42 -6.86 -12.33
CA PHE A 1 -31.41 -6.16 -11.50
C PHE A 1 -30.38 -7.19 -11.08
N MET A 2 -29.24 -7.18 -11.77
CA MET A 2 -28.13 -8.10 -11.46
C MET A 2 -27.37 -7.47 -10.29
N GLU A 3 -27.49 -8.04 -9.10
CA GLU A 3 -26.64 -7.67 -7.97
C GLU A 3 -25.19 -8.03 -8.35
N PHE A 4 -24.39 -7.04 -8.72
CA PHE A 4 -22.95 -7.17 -8.62
C PHE A 4 -22.63 -7.22 -7.13
N LYS A 5 -22.64 -8.44 -6.55
CA LYS A 5 -21.93 -8.68 -5.30
C LYS A 5 -20.47 -8.38 -5.59
N ALA A 6 -20.02 -7.18 -5.24
CA ALA A 6 -18.61 -6.88 -5.15
C ALA A 6 -18.02 -7.96 -4.23
N ILE A 7 -17.21 -8.84 -4.81
CA ILE A 7 -16.46 -9.81 -4.01
C ILE A 7 -15.46 -8.97 -3.24
N GLU A 8 -15.67 -8.84 -1.93
CA GLU A 8 -14.69 -8.18 -1.07
C GLU A 8 -13.41 -9.01 -1.13
N LEU A 9 -12.40 -8.47 -1.84
CA LEU A 9 -11.09 -9.08 -1.93
C LEU A 9 -10.36 -8.81 -0.62
N HIS A 10 -10.44 -9.77 0.29
CA HIS A 10 -9.63 -9.76 1.52
C HIS A 10 -8.25 -10.34 1.22
N GLY A 11 -7.22 -9.78 1.86
CA GLY A 11 -5.90 -10.39 1.88
C GLY A 11 -5.92 -11.69 2.68
N PHE A 12 -4.85 -12.48 2.55
CA PHE A 12 -4.68 -13.71 3.31
C PHE A 12 -4.74 -13.46 4.82
N GLU A 13 -5.59 -14.23 5.48
CA GLU A 13 -5.55 -14.39 6.92
C GLU A 13 -4.36 -15.26 7.34
N PHE A 14 -3.95 -15.15 8.60
CA PHE A 14 -2.79 -15.88 9.12
C PHE A 14 -2.85 -17.40 8.86
N HIS A 15 -4.04 -18.00 8.98
CA HIS A 15 -4.23 -19.43 8.76
C HIS A 15 -4.12 -19.83 7.28
N GLU A 16 -4.51 -18.95 6.35
CA GLU A 16 -4.41 -19.16 4.90
C GLU A 16 -2.97 -19.01 4.42
N ALA A 17 -2.24 -18.06 5.00
CA ALA A 17 -0.83 -17.81 4.71
C ALA A 17 0.12 -18.75 5.47
N TYR A 18 -0.37 -19.57 6.42
CA TYR A 18 0.46 -20.46 7.24
C TYR A 18 1.44 -21.35 6.43
N PRO A 19 1.09 -21.89 5.25
CA PRO A 19 2.04 -22.63 4.41
C PRO A 19 3.31 -21.84 4.05
N LEU A 20 3.24 -20.50 4.00
CA LEU A 20 4.40 -19.64 3.74
C LEU A 20 5.41 -19.66 4.89
N ALA A 21 4.98 -19.95 6.13
CA ALA A 21 5.88 -20.04 7.28
C ALA A 21 6.98 -21.09 7.08
N LYS A 22 6.69 -22.16 6.33
CA LYS A 22 7.68 -23.19 5.99
C LYS A 22 8.84 -22.64 5.17
N GLY A 23 8.59 -21.68 4.29
CA GLY A 23 9.63 -21.02 3.49
C GLY A 23 10.51 -20.07 4.30
N LEU A 24 10.09 -19.73 5.54
CA LEU A 24 10.81 -18.85 6.46
C LEU A 24 11.62 -19.65 7.50
N GLU A 25 11.55 -20.98 7.48
CA GLU A 25 12.40 -21.84 8.30
C GLU A 25 13.88 -21.64 7.94
N GLY A 26 14.75 -21.60 8.95
CA GLY A 26 16.19 -21.39 8.76
C GLY A 26 16.65 -19.92 8.71
N THR A 27 15.74 -18.96 8.92
CA THR A 27 16.07 -17.52 8.98
C THR A 27 16.68 -17.06 10.33
N GLY A 28 16.79 -17.97 11.30
CA GLY A 28 17.38 -17.71 12.64
C GLY A 28 16.39 -17.25 13.71
N GLY A 29 15.25 -16.67 13.31
CA GLY A 29 14.15 -16.25 14.19
C GLY A 29 12.95 -17.22 14.17
N ASN A 30 11.86 -16.85 14.86
CA ASN A 30 10.62 -17.63 14.86
C ASN A 30 9.81 -17.39 13.55
N PRO A 31 9.62 -18.40 12.68
CA PRO A 31 8.94 -18.24 11.39
C PRO A 31 7.49 -17.75 11.51
N THR A 32 6.79 -18.15 12.57
CA THR A 32 5.42 -17.71 12.85
C THR A 32 5.36 -16.22 13.21
N ARG A 33 6.33 -15.71 14.00
CA ARG A 33 6.39 -14.28 14.32
C ARG A 33 6.71 -13.45 13.09
N ILE A 34 7.67 -13.89 12.29
CA ILE A 34 8.03 -13.25 11.02
C ILE A 34 6.80 -13.19 10.12
N LEU A 35 6.09 -14.30 9.91
CA LEU A 35 4.90 -14.31 9.06
C LEU A 35 3.80 -13.38 9.57
N LYS A 36 3.56 -13.31 10.89
CA LYS A 36 2.59 -12.37 11.46
C LYS A 36 2.95 -10.92 11.16
N GLU A 37 4.22 -10.56 11.30
CA GLU A 37 4.68 -9.21 10.99
C GLU A 37 4.56 -8.91 9.49
N ILE A 38 4.92 -9.86 8.63
CA ILE A 38 4.74 -9.73 7.18
C ILE A 38 3.27 -9.42 6.85
N LEU A 39 2.33 -10.19 7.38
CA LEU A 39 0.90 -9.97 7.14
C LEU A 39 0.42 -8.64 7.72
N ALA A 40 0.96 -8.22 8.86
CA ALA A 40 0.65 -6.92 9.45
C ALA A 40 1.04 -5.76 8.52
N TRP A 41 2.20 -5.85 7.85
CA TRP A 41 2.65 -4.85 6.88
C TRP A 41 1.93 -4.90 5.54
N THR A 42 1.58 -6.10 5.05
CA THR A 42 1.01 -6.29 3.71
C THR A 42 -0.51 -6.31 3.69
N GLY A 43 -1.16 -6.38 4.85
CA GLY A 43 -2.60 -6.61 4.96
C GLY A 43 -3.03 -7.95 4.35
N GLY A 44 -2.11 -8.91 4.26
CA GLY A 44 -2.34 -10.21 3.62
C GLY A 44 -2.41 -10.15 2.09
N GLN A 45 -2.17 -9.00 1.45
CA GLN A 45 -2.25 -8.92 -0.02
C GLN A 45 -1.29 -9.92 -0.66
N PRO A 46 -1.74 -10.83 -1.56
CA PRO A 46 -0.92 -11.95 -2.03
C PRO A 46 0.43 -11.52 -2.63
N PHE A 47 0.41 -10.51 -3.49
CA PHE A 47 1.61 -9.99 -4.15
C PHE A 47 2.65 -9.46 -3.14
N LEU A 48 2.24 -8.52 -2.28
CA LEU A 48 3.14 -7.93 -1.28
C LEU A 48 3.60 -8.97 -0.25
N THR A 49 2.71 -9.87 0.17
CA THR A 49 3.03 -10.95 1.11
C THR A 49 4.12 -11.85 0.55
N GLN A 50 3.98 -12.28 -0.70
CA GLN A 50 5.00 -13.08 -1.37
C GLN A 50 6.31 -12.31 -1.56
N LYS A 51 6.26 -11.04 -2.01
CA LYS A 51 7.44 -10.20 -2.20
C LYS A 51 8.22 -10.00 -0.89
N LEU A 52 7.53 -9.70 0.21
CA LEU A 52 8.17 -9.49 1.50
C LEU A 52 8.73 -10.79 2.09
N CYS A 53 8.04 -11.93 1.93
CA CYS A 53 8.61 -13.25 2.28
C CYS A 53 9.93 -13.50 1.54
N GLN A 54 9.99 -13.19 0.24
CA GLN A 54 11.19 -13.37 -0.57
C GLN A 54 12.34 -12.46 -0.09
N LEU A 55 12.06 -11.19 0.17
CA LEU A 55 13.06 -10.24 0.70
C LEU A 55 13.64 -10.69 2.04
N VAL A 56 12.79 -11.23 2.92
CA VAL A 56 13.21 -11.84 4.18
C VAL A 56 14.18 -13.00 3.93
N VAL A 57 13.85 -13.95 3.06
CA VAL A 57 14.73 -15.08 2.74
C VAL A 57 16.06 -14.61 2.14
N ASP A 58 16.02 -13.65 1.22
CA ASP A 58 17.22 -13.14 0.55
C ASP A 58 18.15 -12.36 1.48
N SER A 59 17.59 -11.60 2.43
CA SER A 59 18.39 -10.92 3.45
C SER A 59 19.18 -11.89 4.33
N VAL A 60 18.65 -13.09 4.60
CA VAL A 60 19.38 -14.13 5.34
C VAL A 60 20.48 -14.76 4.50
N ARG A 61 20.25 -14.94 3.18
CA ARG A 61 21.26 -15.49 2.26
C ARG A 61 22.52 -14.64 2.16
N VAL A 62 22.39 -13.33 2.33
CA VAL A 62 23.54 -12.39 2.35
C VAL A 62 24.19 -12.26 3.73
N GLY A 63 23.80 -13.09 4.71
CA GLY A 63 24.47 -13.22 6.00
C GLY A 63 23.82 -12.44 7.15
N LEU A 64 22.65 -11.82 6.95
CA LEU A 64 21.92 -11.19 8.04
C LEU A 64 21.18 -12.28 8.82
N THR A 65 21.48 -12.42 10.10
CA THR A 65 20.79 -13.39 10.97
C THR A 65 19.79 -12.68 11.87
N ILE A 66 18.60 -13.26 11.99
CA ILE A 66 17.55 -12.72 12.85
C ILE A 66 17.86 -13.14 14.29
N ALA A 67 18.13 -12.17 15.16
CA ALA A 67 18.21 -12.44 16.59
C ALA A 67 16.81 -12.80 17.11
N PRO A 68 16.65 -13.94 17.83
CA PRO A 68 15.35 -14.31 18.40
C PRO A 68 14.78 -13.20 19.28
N GLY A 69 13.51 -12.86 19.08
CA GLY A 69 12.83 -11.77 19.78
C GLY A 69 12.89 -10.41 19.08
N ASN A 70 13.67 -10.27 18.00
CA ASN A 70 13.74 -9.04 17.19
C ASN A 70 13.11 -9.21 15.80
N GLU A 71 12.30 -10.26 15.59
CA GLU A 71 11.69 -10.57 14.28
C GLU A 71 10.90 -9.38 13.73
N GLU A 72 10.10 -8.74 14.58
CA GLU A 72 9.22 -7.62 14.21
C GLU A 72 10.01 -6.40 13.71
N SER A 73 10.98 -5.96 14.52
CA SER A 73 11.86 -4.83 14.19
C SER A 73 12.65 -5.10 12.91
N TRP A 74 13.12 -6.33 12.74
CA TRP A 74 13.90 -6.72 11.57
C TRP A 74 13.07 -6.75 10.28
N VAL A 75 11.85 -7.29 10.31
CA VAL A 75 10.94 -7.22 9.15
C VAL A 75 10.60 -5.76 8.83
N SER A 76 10.32 -4.94 9.84
CA SER A 76 10.09 -3.50 9.66
C SER A 76 11.28 -2.80 8.99
N GLN A 77 12.52 -3.12 9.37
CA GLN A 77 13.72 -2.60 8.70
C GLN A 77 13.80 -3.02 7.23
N ILE A 78 13.46 -4.27 6.90
CA ILE A 78 13.42 -4.72 5.50
C ILE A 78 12.37 -3.95 4.73
N VAL A 79 11.17 -3.79 5.28
CA VAL A 79 10.08 -3.04 4.63
C VAL A 79 10.51 -1.59 4.38
N HIS A 80 11.10 -0.93 5.36
CA HIS A 80 11.59 0.44 5.19
C HIS A 80 12.67 0.53 4.10
N ASN A 81 13.73 -0.27 4.22
CA ASN A 81 14.89 -0.13 3.35
C ASN A 81 14.65 -0.61 1.90
N GLN A 82 13.82 -1.64 1.71
CA GLN A 82 13.66 -2.35 0.43
C GLN A 82 12.32 -2.06 -0.27
N ILE A 83 11.35 -1.47 0.43
CA ILE A 83 10.01 -1.22 -0.15
C ILE A 83 9.61 0.24 -0.03
N ILE A 84 9.75 0.88 1.13
CA ILE A 84 9.25 2.24 1.37
C ILE A 84 10.26 3.29 0.88
N ASP A 85 11.52 3.16 1.29
CA ASP A 85 12.55 4.14 0.96
C ASP A 85 12.90 4.02 -0.52
N HIS A 86 12.90 5.13 -1.25
CA HIS A 86 13.15 5.15 -2.69
C HIS A 86 12.28 4.14 -3.48
N TRP A 87 11.04 3.91 -3.03
CA TRP A 87 10.14 2.91 -3.62
C TRP A 87 10.01 3.04 -5.15
N GLU A 88 10.07 4.25 -5.70
CA GLU A 88 9.98 4.51 -7.14
C GLU A 88 11.06 3.78 -7.95
N SER A 89 12.27 3.61 -7.40
CA SER A 89 13.37 2.91 -8.07
C SER A 89 13.51 1.43 -7.67
N GLN A 90 12.90 1.03 -6.54
CA GLN A 90 12.98 -0.32 -6.00
C GLN A 90 11.76 -1.20 -6.32
N ASP A 91 10.72 -0.64 -6.93
CA ASP A 91 9.48 -1.33 -7.24
C ASP A 91 9.62 -2.30 -8.43
N GLU A 92 10.35 -3.39 -8.20
CA GLU A 92 10.43 -4.54 -9.09
C GLU A 92 10.03 -5.85 -8.39
N PRO A 93 9.16 -6.68 -8.98
CA PRO A 93 8.31 -6.34 -10.13
C PRO A 93 7.37 -5.16 -9.84
N GLU A 94 6.99 -4.43 -10.89
CA GLU A 94 6.12 -3.26 -10.79
C GLU A 94 4.80 -3.55 -10.09
N HIS A 95 4.46 -2.70 -9.13
CA HIS A 95 3.22 -2.76 -8.38
C HIS A 95 2.84 -1.39 -7.83
N LEU A 96 3.72 -0.80 -7.03
CA LEU A 96 3.53 0.54 -6.46
C LEU A 96 3.54 1.62 -7.55
N ARG A 97 4.41 1.48 -8.56
CA ARG A 97 4.46 2.39 -9.71
C ARG A 97 3.18 2.30 -10.52
N SER A 98 2.62 1.11 -10.68
CA SER A 98 1.34 0.93 -11.37
C SER A 98 0.18 1.56 -10.59
N ILE A 99 0.17 1.45 -9.25
CA ILE A 99 -0.83 2.14 -8.40
C ILE A 99 -0.69 3.67 -8.55
N SER A 100 0.52 4.19 -8.37
CA SER A 100 0.83 5.63 -8.54
C SER A 100 0.40 6.12 -9.92
N ALA A 101 0.84 5.41 -10.96
CA ALA A 101 0.48 5.70 -12.34
C ALA A 101 -1.03 5.67 -12.51
N ARG A 102 -1.78 4.73 -11.93
CA ARG A 102 -3.24 4.67 -12.03
C ARG A 102 -3.94 5.85 -11.35
N LEU A 103 -3.49 6.26 -10.17
CA LEU A 103 -4.00 7.45 -9.48
C LEU A 103 -3.71 8.74 -10.28
N LEU A 104 -2.66 8.71 -11.10
CA LEU A 104 -2.17 9.85 -11.87
C LEU A 104 -2.44 9.75 -13.38
N SER A 105 -2.88 8.64 -13.95
CA SER A 105 -2.85 8.40 -15.42
C SER A 105 -4.03 9.05 -16.11
N ASN A 106 -5.11 9.28 -15.38
CA ASN A 106 -6.21 10.12 -15.84
C ASN A 106 -5.82 11.61 -15.97
N ASN A 107 -4.57 12.00 -15.62
CA ASN A 107 -4.11 13.38 -15.61
C ASN A 107 -3.88 14.04 -16.97
N LEU A 108 -3.63 13.29 -18.05
CA LEU A 108 -3.38 13.96 -19.34
C LEU A 108 -4.66 14.51 -19.97
N SER A 109 -5.83 14.02 -19.57
CA SER A 109 -7.12 14.45 -20.10
C SER A 109 -8.06 15.06 -19.05
N ASN A 110 -7.90 14.76 -17.76
CA ASN A 110 -8.80 15.25 -16.70
C ASN A 110 -8.09 15.50 -15.36
N LYS A 111 -7.31 16.60 -15.28
CA LYS A 111 -6.67 17.08 -14.03
C LYS A 111 -7.65 17.26 -12.86
N TYR A 112 -8.89 17.63 -13.17
CA TYR A 112 -9.94 17.83 -12.16
C TYR A 112 -10.33 16.51 -11.47
N TYR A 113 -10.40 15.41 -12.22
CA TYR A 113 -10.68 14.09 -11.65
C TYR A 113 -9.58 13.63 -10.70
N ALA A 114 -8.32 13.78 -11.08
CA ALA A 114 -7.21 13.40 -10.21
C ALA A 114 -7.15 14.24 -8.93
N ASP A 115 -7.44 15.55 -9.02
CA ASP A 115 -7.56 16.43 -7.85
C ASP A 115 -8.62 15.93 -6.87
N LYS A 116 -9.80 15.55 -7.36
CA LYS A 116 -10.87 14.96 -6.55
C LYS A 116 -10.49 13.60 -5.95
N LEU A 117 -9.90 12.72 -6.76
CA LEU A 117 -9.48 11.38 -6.34
C LEU A 117 -8.48 11.47 -5.18
N LEU A 118 -7.44 12.29 -5.35
CA LEU A 118 -6.41 12.53 -4.34
C LEU A 118 -6.96 13.28 -3.11
N GLY A 119 -7.87 14.23 -3.31
CA GLY A 119 -8.57 14.90 -2.21
C GLY A 119 -9.39 13.93 -1.36
N ARG A 120 -10.12 13.00 -1.98
CA ARG A 120 -10.86 11.95 -1.27
C ARG A 120 -9.91 10.98 -0.55
N TYR A 121 -8.82 10.58 -1.20
CA TYR A 121 -7.81 9.75 -0.55
C TYR A 121 -7.15 10.47 0.64
N GLN A 122 -6.96 11.78 0.58
CA GLN A 122 -6.48 12.59 1.70
C GLN A 122 -7.40 12.53 2.92
N GLN A 123 -8.73 12.50 2.72
CA GLN A 123 -9.72 12.31 3.81
C GLN A 123 -9.57 10.92 4.45
N ILE A 124 -9.38 9.88 3.64
CA ILE A 124 -9.14 8.51 4.13
C ILE A 124 -7.85 8.47 4.97
N LEU A 125 -6.79 9.14 4.53
CA LEU A 125 -5.53 9.26 5.28
C LEU A 125 -5.67 10.03 6.59
N ALA A 126 -6.53 11.05 6.63
CA ALA A 126 -6.83 11.83 7.84
C ALA A 126 -7.61 11.02 8.90
N GLY A 127 -8.11 9.84 8.52
CA GLY A 127 -8.93 9.00 9.39
C GLY A 127 -10.41 9.36 9.35
N ASP A 128 -10.83 10.19 8.39
CA ASP A 128 -12.23 10.56 8.21
C ASP A 128 -13.07 9.31 7.95
N ASP A 129 -14.35 9.39 8.33
CA ASP A 129 -15.32 8.36 7.98
C ASP A 129 -15.79 8.60 6.53
N VAL A 130 -15.09 7.98 5.58
CA VAL A 130 -15.40 8.06 4.16
C VAL A 130 -16.27 6.85 3.78
N PRO A 131 -17.58 7.04 3.53
CA PRO A 131 -18.46 5.96 3.15
C PRO A 131 -18.10 5.45 1.74
N MET A 132 -18.30 4.16 1.52
CA MET A 132 -18.34 3.60 0.19
C MET A 132 -19.60 4.15 -0.50
N ASP A 133 -19.38 4.97 -1.53
CA ASP A 133 -20.43 5.51 -2.38
C ASP A 133 -20.23 5.02 -3.83
N ASN A 134 -21.21 5.26 -4.69
CA ASN A 134 -21.14 4.88 -6.11
C ASN A 134 -20.37 5.90 -6.96
N SER A 135 -19.52 6.75 -6.36
CA SER A 135 -18.72 7.71 -7.11
C SER A 135 -17.61 7.03 -7.91
N GLU A 136 -17.24 7.65 -9.02
CA GLU A 136 -16.13 7.16 -9.84
C GLU A 136 -14.81 7.17 -9.06
N GLU A 137 -14.61 8.15 -8.17
CA GLU A 137 -13.41 8.24 -7.34
C GLU A 137 -13.31 7.09 -6.34
N CYS A 138 -14.42 6.71 -5.68
CA CYS A 138 -14.44 5.56 -4.78
C CYS A 138 -14.13 4.25 -5.51
N ASN A 139 -14.76 4.04 -6.67
CA ASN A 139 -14.53 2.86 -7.49
C ASN A 139 -13.08 2.79 -7.96
N GLU A 140 -12.49 3.91 -8.38
CA GLU A 140 -11.11 3.94 -8.85
C GLU A 140 -10.09 3.71 -7.72
N LEU A 141 -10.33 4.27 -6.52
CA LEU A 141 -9.51 3.96 -5.35
C LEU A 141 -9.57 2.45 -5.00
N LEU A 142 -10.75 1.83 -5.06
CA LEU A 142 -10.91 0.39 -4.82
C LEU A 142 -10.21 -0.46 -5.91
N LEU A 143 -10.39 -0.10 -7.18
CA LEU A 143 -9.78 -0.82 -8.31
C LEU A 143 -8.26 -0.67 -8.36
N SER A 144 -7.71 0.40 -7.79
CA SER A 144 -6.26 0.54 -7.60
C SER A 144 -5.71 -0.40 -6.53
N GLY A 145 -6.57 -0.96 -5.67
CA GLY A 145 -6.18 -1.78 -4.52
C GLY A 145 -5.56 -0.98 -3.37
N LEU A 146 -5.41 0.35 -3.52
CA LEU A 146 -4.86 1.25 -2.49
C LEU A 146 -5.72 1.27 -1.23
N VAL A 147 -7.04 1.19 -1.41
CA VAL A 147 -8.03 1.16 -0.33
C VAL A 147 -8.88 -0.10 -0.44
N VAL A 148 -9.51 -0.46 0.67
CA VAL A 148 -10.48 -1.54 0.77
C VAL A 148 -11.77 -1.01 1.36
N ASN A 149 -12.88 -1.66 1.00
CA ASN A 149 -14.15 -1.46 1.68
C ASN A 149 -14.18 -2.36 2.91
N GLN A 150 -14.22 -1.74 4.09
CA GLN A 150 -14.42 -2.42 5.36
C GLN A 150 -15.74 -1.96 5.96
N GLN A 151 -16.75 -2.84 5.91
CA GLN A 151 -18.07 -2.58 6.48
C GLN A 151 -18.75 -1.30 5.92
N GLY A 152 -18.62 -1.07 4.61
CA GLY A 152 -19.18 0.11 3.94
C GLY A 152 -18.34 1.37 4.04
N ARG A 153 -17.08 1.28 4.48
CA ARG A 153 -16.16 2.41 4.65
C ARG A 153 -14.83 2.17 3.98
N LEU A 154 -14.28 3.22 3.36
CA LEU A 154 -12.98 3.13 2.74
C LEU A 154 -11.86 3.28 3.76
N ARG A 155 -10.90 2.36 3.72
CA ARG A 155 -9.69 2.36 4.55
C ARG A 155 -8.49 2.02 3.69
N VAL A 156 -7.32 2.58 4.02
CA VAL A 156 -6.07 2.20 3.34
C VAL A 156 -5.83 0.71 3.54
N ASN A 157 -5.51 0.00 2.46
CA ASN A 157 -5.49 -1.47 2.44
C ASN A 157 -4.41 -2.04 3.38
N ASN A 158 -3.21 -1.44 3.41
CA ASN A 158 -2.14 -1.90 4.26
C ASN A 158 -1.17 -0.77 4.69
N PRO A 159 -0.36 -1.00 5.75
CA PRO A 159 0.63 -0.03 6.23
C PRO A 159 1.68 0.39 5.19
N ILE A 160 2.12 -0.50 4.29
CA ILE A 160 3.08 -0.15 3.23
C ILE A 160 2.52 0.96 2.34
N TYR A 161 1.27 0.80 1.88
CA TYR A 161 0.61 1.83 1.08
C TYR A 161 0.41 3.13 1.83
N LYS A 162 0.04 3.05 3.11
CA LYS A 162 -0.11 4.25 3.94
C LYS A 162 1.22 4.99 4.12
N ALA A 163 2.34 4.27 4.20
CA ALA A 163 3.67 4.85 4.34
C ALA A 163 4.16 5.51 3.04
N ILE A 164 3.86 4.90 1.89
CA ILE A 164 4.30 5.35 0.56
C ILE A 164 3.39 6.46 0.01
N PHE A 165 2.10 6.16 -0.11
CA PHE A 165 1.06 7.09 -0.55
C PHE A 165 0.55 7.86 0.67
N ASN A 166 1.47 8.51 1.37
CA ASN A 166 1.17 9.24 2.59
C ASN A 166 0.68 10.67 2.26
N ARG A 167 0.38 11.44 3.31
CA ARG A 167 -0.13 12.81 3.18
C ARG A 167 0.83 13.74 2.44
N GLU A 168 2.14 13.61 2.65
CA GLU A 168 3.15 14.42 1.99
C GLU A 168 3.20 14.12 0.49
N TRP A 169 3.19 12.83 0.12
CA TRP A 169 3.11 12.41 -1.27
C TRP A 169 1.86 12.96 -1.95
N VAL A 170 0.68 12.80 -1.34
CA VAL A 170 -0.59 13.31 -1.89
C VAL A 170 -0.54 14.83 -2.07
N THR A 171 0.00 15.55 -1.09
CA THR A 171 0.09 17.03 -1.14
C THR A 171 0.98 17.47 -2.30
N LYS A 172 2.15 16.84 -2.46
CA LYS A 172 3.06 17.08 -3.59
C LYS A 172 2.39 16.82 -4.94
N GLN A 173 1.60 15.74 -5.06
CA GLN A 173 0.87 15.47 -6.30
C GLN A 173 -0.22 16.52 -6.57
N LEU A 174 -1.01 16.92 -5.57
CA LEU A 174 -2.01 17.98 -5.72
C LEU A 174 -1.39 19.32 -6.14
N GLU A 175 -0.23 19.68 -5.58
CA GLU A 175 0.53 20.87 -5.98
C GLU A 175 0.97 20.80 -7.45
N ASN A 176 1.47 19.65 -7.90
CA ASN A 176 1.86 19.45 -9.31
C ASN A 176 0.67 19.52 -10.28
N LEU A 177 -0.53 19.14 -9.84
CA LEU A 177 -1.75 19.23 -10.65
C LEU A 177 -2.28 20.65 -10.82
N ARG A 178 -1.93 21.54 -9.89
CA ARG A 178 -2.31 22.95 -9.86
C ARG A 178 -1.08 23.84 -10.08
N PRO A 179 -0.45 23.83 -11.28
CA PRO A 179 0.61 24.79 -11.57
C PRO A 179 0.00 26.20 -11.51
N ASP A 180 0.34 26.92 -10.44
CA ASP A 180 0.11 28.34 -10.17
C ASP A 180 -1.33 28.83 -9.88
N SER A 181 -1.68 28.82 -8.59
CA SER A 181 -2.47 29.93 -7.98
C SER A 181 -1.56 31.04 -7.41
N LYS A 182 -0.24 30.96 -7.62
CA LYS A 182 0.75 31.90 -7.04
C LYS A 182 1.27 32.98 -8.00
N GLN A 183 0.66 33.19 -9.16
CA GLN A 183 1.11 34.20 -10.14
C GLN A 183 0.16 35.40 -10.36
N PHE A 184 -0.77 35.67 -9.45
CA PHE A 184 -1.59 36.89 -9.49
C PHE A 184 -1.68 37.58 -8.12
N CYS A 185 -0.55 37.97 -7.55
CA CYS A 185 -0.47 38.97 -6.48
C CYS A 185 0.89 39.68 -6.54
N TYR A 186 1.12 40.47 -7.58
CA TYR A 186 1.98 41.66 -7.50
C TYR A 186 1.27 42.78 -8.26
N SER A 187 0.49 43.54 -7.51
CA SER A 187 -0.02 44.87 -7.85
C SER A 187 1.07 45.92 -7.68
#